data_AF-A0A2N9MPV5-F1
#
_entry.id   AF-A0A2N9MPV5-F1
#
_cell.length_a   1.000
_cell.length_b   1.000
_cell.length_c   1.000
_cell.angle_alpha   90.00
_cell.angle_beta   90.00
_cell.angle_gamma   90.00
#
_symmetry.space_group_name_H-M   'P 1'
#
loop_
_entity.id
_entity.type
_entity.pdbx_description
1 polymer ?
#
loop_
_entity_poly.entity_id
_entity_poly.type
_entity_poly.pdbx_seq_one_letter_code
_entity_poly.pdbx_strand_id
1 'polypeptide(L)'
;MPQWLNPIGRIFYAAGLIGIGIQHWIFADFIPVMIPFWPSWIPGRAFWVYALGAALIGAGAAILFGIQARRVAAILGAAILVLVVIDDIPARLIANPGNLAAWTNSFKALTMGGGAWMVALSLSHAKSPLTQRLEALMPVGRFFLPITVIVFGIDHFIYTVFVASLVPSWIPGSYFWTYFAGVALIAAGVGIILKILERWAALLLGVMIFLWLIMLHIPRAIADPHTGKGNEWTSVCEALAFSGIAFLLAVRSAAH
;
A
#
# COMPACT_ATOMS: atom_id res chain seq x y z
N MET A 1 -2.78 -20.18 -10.32
CA MET A 1 -2.62 -20.07 -8.85
C MET A 1 -3.89 -20.58 -8.19
N PRO A 2 -3.85 -20.99 -6.92
CA PRO A 2 -5.08 -21.29 -6.18
C PRO A 2 -5.99 -20.05 -6.12
N GLN A 3 -7.25 -20.20 -6.52
CA GLN A 3 -8.20 -19.08 -6.59
C GLN A 3 -8.57 -18.52 -5.22
N TRP A 4 -8.29 -19.24 -4.13
CA TRP A 4 -8.50 -18.79 -2.76
C TRP A 4 -7.63 -17.58 -2.36
N LEU A 5 -6.58 -17.26 -3.13
CA LEU A 5 -5.79 -16.04 -2.93
C LEU A 5 -6.58 -14.76 -3.26
N ASN A 6 -7.59 -14.81 -4.12
CA ASN A 6 -8.43 -13.63 -4.44
C ASN A 6 -9.20 -13.08 -3.23
N PRO A 7 -9.99 -13.89 -2.48
CA PRO A 7 -10.64 -13.39 -1.26
C PRO A 7 -9.62 -12.94 -0.21
N ILE A 8 -8.51 -13.64 -0.03
CA ILE A 8 -7.48 -13.22 0.94
C ILE A 8 -6.88 -11.86 0.58
N GLY A 9 -6.49 -11.66 -0.69
CA GLY A 9 -5.94 -10.38 -1.12
C GLY A 9 -6.90 -9.21 -0.90
N ARG A 10 -8.20 -9.42 -1.16
CA ARG A 10 -9.26 -8.43 -0.87
C ARG A 10 -9.42 -8.17 0.63
N ILE A 11 -9.44 -9.22 1.46
CA ILE A 11 -9.57 -9.11 2.91
C ILE A 11 -8.39 -8.34 3.49
N PHE A 12 -7.16 -8.67 3.07
CA PHE A 12 -5.94 -8.02 3.53
C PHE A 12 -5.92 -6.53 3.18
N TYR A 13 -6.27 -6.21 1.93
CA TYR A 13 -6.39 -4.81 1.49
C TYR A 13 -7.47 -4.05 2.28
N ALA A 14 -8.66 -4.63 2.44
CA ALA A 14 -9.76 -4.03 3.18
C ALA A 14 -9.42 -3.82 4.67
N ALA A 15 -8.78 -4.80 5.31
CA ALA A 15 -8.36 -4.72 6.71
C ALA A 15 -7.30 -3.62 6.91
N GLY A 16 -6.33 -3.50 6.00
CA GLY A 16 -5.35 -2.41 6.02
C GLY A 16 -6.02 -1.02 5.91
N LEU A 17 -6.99 -0.86 4.99
CA LEU A 17 -7.76 0.38 4.87
C LEU A 17 -8.54 0.73 6.14
N ILE A 18 -9.22 -0.25 6.74
CA ILE A 18 -9.97 -0.05 7.98
C ILE A 18 -9.03 0.37 9.10
N GLY A 19 -7.87 -0.31 9.25
CA GLY A 19 -6.87 0.03 10.26
C GLY A 19 -6.37 1.47 10.12
N ILE A 20 -5.97 1.89 8.91
CA ILE A 20 -5.56 3.28 8.65
C ILE A 20 -6.71 4.26 8.92
N GLY A 21 -7.94 3.91 8.55
CA GLY A 21 -9.12 4.73 8.84
C GLY A 21 -9.35 4.91 10.34
N ILE A 22 -9.19 3.86 11.15
CA ILE A 22 -9.29 3.91 12.61
C ILE A 22 -8.20 4.81 13.20
N GLN A 23 -6.97 4.78 12.67
CA GLN A 23 -5.88 5.61 13.16
C GLN A 23 -6.19 7.12 13.07
N HIS A 24 -6.91 7.57 12.03
CA HIS A 24 -7.34 8.98 11.92
C HIS A 24 -8.22 9.41 13.11
N TRP A 25 -9.02 8.48 13.64
CA TRP A 25 -9.88 8.73 14.80
C TRP A 25 -9.10 8.71 16.10
N ILE A 26 -8.19 7.73 16.26
CA ILE A 26 -7.37 7.58 17.47
C ILE A 26 -6.46 8.80 17.68
N PHE A 27 -5.77 9.24 16.63
CA PHE A 27 -4.81 10.35 16.73
C PHE A 27 -5.45 11.71 16.47
N ALA A 28 -6.73 11.77 16.06
CA ALA A 28 -7.43 13.00 15.68
C ALA A 28 -6.62 13.87 14.69
N ASP A 29 -5.87 13.21 13.81
CA ASP A 29 -4.95 13.84 12.87
C ASP A 29 -4.89 13.06 11.55
N PHE A 30 -4.43 13.70 10.48
CA PHE A 30 -4.11 13.04 9.21
C PHE A 30 -2.93 12.10 9.41
N ILE A 31 -3.15 10.83 9.07
CA ILE A 31 -2.11 9.81 9.11
C ILE A 31 -1.27 9.94 7.84
N PRO A 32 0.05 10.19 7.97
CA PRO A 32 0.93 10.55 6.86
C PRO A 32 1.23 9.34 5.95
N VAL A 33 0.26 8.96 5.12
CA VAL A 33 0.35 7.96 4.04
C VAL A 33 -0.69 8.26 2.95
N MET A 34 -1.90 8.67 3.34
CA MET A 34 -3.03 8.81 2.41
C MET A 34 -3.22 10.23 1.87
N ILE A 35 -2.86 11.24 2.65
CA ILE A 35 -3.00 12.65 2.28
C ILE A 35 -1.74 13.42 2.73
N PRO A 36 -1.19 14.31 1.88
CA PRO A 36 -0.12 15.22 2.27
C PRO A 36 -0.51 16.19 3.39
N PHE A 37 0.42 17.10 3.70
CA PHE A 37 0.22 18.17 4.68
C PHE A 37 -1.01 19.01 4.29
N TRP A 38 -2.12 18.81 5.00
CA TRP A 38 -3.34 19.59 4.79
C TRP A 38 -3.06 21.07 5.06
N PRO A 39 -3.27 21.98 4.09
CA PRO A 39 -2.95 23.38 4.28
C PRO A 39 -3.73 24.01 5.43
N SER A 40 -3.07 24.89 6.20
CA SER A 40 -3.63 25.55 7.38
C SER A 40 -4.83 26.47 7.07
N TRP A 41 -5.00 26.87 5.81
CA TRP A 41 -6.08 27.76 5.38
C TRP A 41 -7.41 27.07 5.15
N ILE A 42 -7.46 25.72 5.09
CA ILE A 42 -8.73 25.01 4.92
C ILE A 42 -9.44 24.93 6.29
N PRO A 43 -10.64 25.53 6.43
CA PRO A 43 -11.37 25.49 7.68
C PRO A 43 -11.89 24.07 7.98
N GLY A 44 -12.11 23.79 9.26
CA GLY A 44 -12.73 22.53 9.68
C GLY A 44 -11.81 21.31 9.57
N ARG A 45 -10.49 21.48 9.77
CA ARG A 45 -9.50 20.38 9.72
C ARG A 45 -9.97 19.10 10.46
N ALA A 46 -10.49 19.25 11.67
CA ALA A 46 -10.97 18.12 12.47
C ALA A 46 -12.10 17.34 11.76
N PHE A 47 -13.06 18.06 11.14
CA PHE A 47 -14.13 17.43 10.36
C PHE A 47 -13.55 16.57 9.23
N TRP A 48 -12.57 17.09 8.49
CA TRP A 48 -11.95 16.37 7.36
C TRP A 48 -11.16 15.14 7.80
N VAL A 49 -10.47 15.20 8.94
CA VAL A 49 -9.77 14.04 9.53
C VAL A 49 -10.76 12.90 9.80
N TYR A 50 -11.84 13.17 10.51
CA TYR A 50 -12.84 12.15 10.85
C TYR A 50 -13.61 11.68 9.61
N ALA A 51 -13.94 12.59 8.68
CA ALA A 51 -14.61 12.25 7.42
C ALA A 51 -13.74 11.32 6.57
N LEU A 52 -12.44 11.58 6.45
CA LEU A 52 -11.51 10.69 5.76
C LEU A 52 -11.41 9.33 6.46
N GLY A 53 -11.25 9.31 7.79
CA GLY A 53 -11.22 8.07 8.55
C GLY A 53 -12.49 7.23 8.33
N ALA A 54 -13.66 7.86 8.40
CA ALA A 54 -14.94 7.22 8.12
C ALA A 54 -15.05 6.70 6.67
N ALA A 55 -14.56 7.48 5.70
CA ALA A 55 -14.55 7.07 4.29
C ALA A 55 -13.66 5.85 4.05
N LEU A 56 -12.48 5.79 4.67
CA LEU A 56 -11.56 4.64 4.57
C LEU A 56 -12.15 3.39 5.24
N ILE A 57 -12.74 3.54 6.45
CA ILE A 57 -13.43 2.44 7.15
C ILE A 57 -14.61 1.95 6.30
N GLY A 58 -15.45 2.86 5.82
CA GLY A 58 -16.62 2.53 4.99
C GLY A 58 -16.23 1.85 3.68
N ALA A 59 -15.17 2.33 3.02
CA ALA A 59 -14.66 1.71 1.80
C ALA A 59 -14.10 0.30 2.06
N GLY A 60 -13.32 0.12 3.13
CA GLY A 60 -12.82 -1.19 3.52
C GLY A 60 -13.93 -2.16 3.89
N ALA A 61 -14.94 -1.72 4.68
CA ALA A 61 -16.10 -2.53 5.02
C ALA A 61 -16.92 -2.92 3.78
N ALA A 62 -17.14 -1.98 2.86
CA ALA A 62 -17.85 -2.24 1.61
C ALA A 62 -17.11 -3.28 0.74
N ILE A 63 -15.77 -3.22 0.68
CA ILE A 63 -14.96 -4.24 0.00
C ILE A 63 -15.06 -5.59 0.71
N LEU A 64 -14.96 -5.61 2.04
CA LEU A 64 -14.96 -6.83 2.86
C LEU A 64 -16.29 -7.60 2.75
N PHE A 65 -17.40 -6.87 2.79
CA PHE A 65 -18.75 -7.45 2.75
C PHE A 65 -19.36 -7.49 1.33
N GLY A 66 -18.61 -7.08 0.30
CA GLY A 66 -19.09 -7.14 -1.09
C GLY A 66 -20.13 -6.08 -1.46
N ILE A 67 -20.33 -5.04 -0.65
CA ILE A 67 -21.34 -3.99 -0.86
C ILE A 67 -20.85 -3.02 -1.94
N GLN A 68 -21.30 -3.18 -3.18
CA GLN A 68 -20.82 -2.40 -4.33
C GLN A 68 -19.28 -2.38 -4.44
N ALA A 69 -18.61 -3.44 -3.96
CA ALA A 69 -17.16 -3.46 -3.71
C ALA A 69 -16.33 -3.05 -4.93
N ARG A 70 -16.71 -3.50 -6.13
CA ARG A 70 -16.04 -3.12 -7.39
C ARG A 70 -16.07 -1.60 -7.60
N ARG A 71 -17.24 -0.98 -7.42
CA ARG A 71 -17.45 0.45 -7.63
C ARG A 71 -16.68 1.27 -6.58
N VAL A 72 -16.80 0.87 -5.31
CA VAL A 72 -16.10 1.50 -4.19
C VAL A 72 -14.59 1.48 -4.43
N ALA A 73 -14.03 0.31 -4.77
CA ALA A 73 -12.60 0.16 -5.00
C ALA A 73 -12.12 0.94 -6.25
N ALA A 74 -12.93 0.98 -7.32
CA ALA A 74 -12.62 1.78 -8.51
C ALA A 74 -12.55 3.29 -8.21
N ILE A 75 -13.53 3.82 -7.47
CA ILE A 75 -13.59 5.23 -7.06
C ILE A 75 -12.46 5.55 -6.08
N LEU A 76 -12.20 4.69 -5.10
CA LEU A 76 -11.14 4.87 -4.13
C LEU A 76 -9.77 4.99 -4.81
N GLY A 77 -9.46 4.10 -5.77
CA GLY A 77 -8.21 4.16 -6.51
C GLY A 77 -8.05 5.45 -7.32
N ALA A 78 -9.14 5.92 -7.94
CA ALA A 78 -9.13 7.19 -8.66
C ALA A 78 -8.95 8.39 -7.71
N ALA A 79 -9.63 8.39 -6.56
CA ALA A 79 -9.52 9.46 -5.56
C ALA A 79 -8.08 9.56 -5.01
N ILE A 80 -7.47 8.43 -4.65
CA ILE A 80 -6.07 8.41 -4.17
C ILE A 80 -5.11 8.88 -5.27
N LEU A 81 -5.30 8.43 -6.52
CA LEU A 81 -4.45 8.87 -7.63
C LEU A 81 -4.55 10.39 -7.84
N VAL A 82 -5.75 10.95 -7.79
CA VAL A 82 -5.97 12.41 -7.89
C VAL A 82 -5.27 13.15 -6.76
N LEU A 83 -5.38 12.67 -5.52
CA LEU A 83 -4.70 13.26 -4.37
C LEU A 83 -3.17 13.24 -4.54
N VAL A 84 -2.61 12.12 -4.98
CA VAL A 84 -1.16 12.02 -5.20
C VAL A 84 -0.69 12.97 -6.30
N VAL A 85 -1.42 13.05 -7.43
CA VAL A 85 -1.01 13.86 -8.59
C VAL A 85 -1.17 15.35 -8.34
N ILE A 86 -2.23 15.77 -7.64
CA ILE A 86 -2.54 17.19 -7.44
C ILE A 86 -1.80 17.76 -6.23
N ASP A 87 -1.58 16.96 -5.18
CA ASP A 87 -1.07 17.47 -3.91
C ASP A 87 0.32 16.92 -3.59
N ASP A 88 0.48 15.59 -3.53
CA ASP A 88 1.72 15.01 -3.01
C ASP A 88 2.91 15.21 -3.97
N ILE A 89 2.75 14.89 -5.26
CA ILE A 89 3.82 15.03 -6.26
C ILE A 89 4.30 16.49 -6.35
N PRO A 90 3.44 17.51 -6.53
CA PRO A 90 3.87 18.89 -6.54
C PRO A 90 4.58 19.31 -5.25
N ALA A 91 4.07 18.90 -4.08
CA ALA A 91 4.70 19.20 -2.80
C ALA A 91 6.12 18.61 -2.69
N ARG A 92 6.34 17.38 -3.17
CA ARG A 92 7.68 16.76 -3.20
C ARG A 92 8.64 17.45 -4.17
N LEU A 93 8.15 17.82 -5.35
CA LEU A 93 8.95 18.52 -6.36
C LEU A 93 9.43 19.89 -5.87
N ILE A 94 8.58 20.60 -5.11
CA ILE A 94 8.92 21.92 -4.56
C ILE A 94 9.90 21.79 -3.38
N ALA A 95 9.62 20.89 -2.44
CA ALA A 95 10.34 20.86 -1.17
C ALA A 95 11.64 20.05 -1.22
N ASN A 96 11.64 18.87 -1.82
CA ASN A 96 12.75 17.91 -1.72
C ASN A 96 12.86 17.00 -2.95
N PRO A 97 13.04 17.54 -4.17
CA PRO A 97 12.98 16.74 -5.40
C PRO A 97 14.04 15.63 -5.45
N GLY A 98 15.23 15.86 -4.87
CA GLY A 98 16.35 14.92 -4.89
C GLY A 98 16.43 13.93 -3.73
N ASN A 99 15.54 14.00 -2.73
CA ASN A 99 15.60 13.11 -1.57
C ASN A 99 14.64 11.93 -1.72
N LEU A 100 15.17 10.74 -2.03
CA LEU A 100 14.36 9.54 -2.28
C LEU A 100 13.42 9.19 -1.10
N ALA A 101 13.89 9.34 0.14
CA ALA A 101 13.06 9.10 1.33
C ALA A 101 11.82 10.00 1.42
N ALA A 102 11.87 11.20 0.81
CA ALA A 102 10.70 12.08 0.77
C ALA A 102 9.60 11.54 -0.15
N TRP A 103 9.95 10.72 -1.14
CA TRP A 103 9.03 10.13 -2.12
C TRP A 103 8.42 8.81 -1.67
N THR A 104 8.95 8.18 -0.61
CA THR A 104 8.47 6.90 -0.07
C THR A 104 6.96 6.91 0.18
N ASN A 105 6.42 7.98 0.77
CA ASN A 105 4.99 8.11 1.04
C ASN A 105 4.15 8.26 -0.26
N SER A 106 4.68 8.92 -1.29
CA SER A 106 4.03 9.02 -2.60
C SER A 106 3.87 7.64 -3.24
N PHE A 107 4.92 6.83 -3.19
CA PHE A 107 4.90 5.46 -3.72
C PHE A 107 3.93 4.55 -2.93
N LYS A 108 3.88 4.72 -1.59
CA LYS A 108 2.91 4.02 -0.75
C LYS A 108 1.46 4.38 -1.11
N ALA A 109 1.17 5.68 -1.26
CA ALA A 109 -0.14 6.16 -1.66
C ALA A 109 -0.55 5.63 -3.06
N LEU A 110 0.36 5.69 -4.05
CA LEU A 110 0.14 5.11 -5.37
C LEU A 110 -0.13 3.60 -5.29
N THR A 111 0.59 2.89 -4.43
CA THR A 111 0.36 1.45 -4.19
C THR A 111 -1.02 1.21 -3.60
N MET A 112 -1.46 2.01 -2.62
CA MET A 112 -2.80 1.90 -2.06
C MET A 112 -3.89 2.18 -3.11
N GLY A 113 -3.71 3.20 -3.95
CA GLY A 113 -4.62 3.51 -5.06
C GLY A 113 -4.66 2.41 -6.13
N GLY A 114 -3.50 1.92 -6.55
CA GLY A 114 -3.35 0.77 -7.45
C GLY A 114 -3.95 -0.50 -6.91
N GLY A 115 -3.78 -0.75 -5.61
CA GLY A 115 -4.38 -1.85 -4.89
C GLY A 115 -5.90 -1.83 -4.93
N ALA A 116 -6.50 -0.65 -4.81
CA ALA A 116 -7.94 -0.49 -4.95
C ALA A 116 -8.41 -0.94 -6.35
N TRP A 117 -7.67 -0.56 -7.40
CA TRP A 117 -7.97 -1.02 -8.75
C TRP A 117 -7.71 -2.51 -8.95
N MET A 118 -6.70 -3.09 -8.31
CA MET A 118 -6.49 -4.54 -8.31
C MET A 118 -7.66 -5.29 -7.64
N VAL A 119 -8.19 -4.75 -6.55
CA VAL A 119 -9.43 -5.26 -5.92
C VAL A 119 -10.62 -5.14 -6.88
N ALA A 120 -10.84 -3.97 -7.49
CA ALA A 120 -11.94 -3.77 -8.44
C ALA A 120 -11.87 -4.75 -9.63
N LEU A 121 -10.67 -4.94 -10.17
CA LEU A 121 -10.41 -5.85 -11.29
C LEU A 121 -10.59 -7.33 -10.91
N SER A 122 -10.33 -7.72 -9.65
CA SER A 122 -10.62 -9.07 -9.16
C SER A 122 -12.13 -9.35 -9.04
N LEU A 123 -12.96 -8.31 -9.10
CA LEU A 123 -14.42 -8.35 -9.02
C LEU A 123 -15.09 -8.13 -10.39
N SER A 124 -14.37 -8.31 -11.50
CA SER A 124 -14.79 -7.95 -12.88
C SER A 124 -16.11 -8.60 -13.36
N HIS A 125 -16.62 -9.62 -12.67
CA HIS A 125 -17.92 -10.22 -12.94
C HIS A 125 -19.12 -9.50 -12.28
N ALA A 126 -18.86 -8.53 -11.40
CA ALA A 126 -19.93 -7.73 -10.78
C ALA A 126 -20.48 -6.68 -11.76
N LYS A 127 -21.80 -6.68 -11.99
CA LYS A 127 -22.51 -5.63 -12.76
C LYS A 127 -22.36 -4.30 -12.01
N SER A 128 -21.69 -3.32 -12.62
CA SER A 128 -21.52 -1.99 -12.03
C SER A 128 -21.55 -0.91 -13.11
N PRO A 129 -22.31 0.20 -12.94
CA PRO A 129 -22.34 1.31 -13.89
C PRO A 129 -21.10 2.20 -13.69
N LEU A 130 -19.91 1.69 -13.99
CA LEU A 130 -18.68 2.49 -14.01
C LEU A 130 -18.54 3.19 -15.37
N THR A 131 -18.02 4.41 -15.35
CA THR A 131 -17.71 5.13 -16.59
C THR A 131 -16.63 4.40 -17.38
N GLN A 132 -16.73 4.39 -18.71
CA GLN A 132 -15.74 3.75 -19.59
C GLN A 132 -14.30 4.25 -19.34
N ARG A 133 -14.12 5.55 -19.05
CA ARG A 133 -12.81 6.14 -18.75
C ARG A 133 -12.16 5.53 -17.51
N LEU A 134 -12.92 5.37 -16.41
CA LEU A 134 -12.41 4.77 -15.19
C LEU A 134 -12.06 3.29 -15.38
N GLU A 135 -12.90 2.54 -16.11
CA GLU A 135 -12.61 1.14 -16.47
C GLU A 135 -11.29 1.01 -17.27
N ALA A 136 -11.02 1.95 -18.18
CA ALA A 136 -9.80 1.97 -18.97
C ALA A 136 -8.53 2.29 -18.15
N LEU A 137 -8.66 3.00 -17.02
CA LEU A 137 -7.53 3.37 -16.16
C LEU A 137 -7.13 2.26 -15.18
N MET A 138 -8.08 1.46 -14.70
CA MET A 138 -7.81 0.46 -13.67
C MET A 138 -6.62 -0.48 -13.96
N PRO A 139 -6.40 -0.96 -15.20
CA PRO A 139 -5.26 -1.82 -15.51
C PRO A 139 -3.89 -1.22 -15.20
N VAL A 140 -3.77 0.12 -15.11
CA VAL A 140 -2.53 0.81 -14.73
C VAL A 140 -2.14 0.50 -13.29
N GLY A 141 -3.11 0.19 -12.42
CA GLY A 141 -2.90 -0.09 -11.00
C GLY A 141 -1.91 -1.23 -10.73
N ARG A 142 -1.74 -2.15 -11.69
CA ARG A 142 -0.81 -3.28 -11.58
C ARG A 142 0.67 -2.88 -11.49
N PHE A 143 1.01 -1.65 -11.91
CA PHE A 143 2.39 -1.19 -11.95
C PHE A 143 2.84 -0.50 -10.66
N PHE A 144 1.92 0.01 -9.84
CA PHE A 144 2.30 0.82 -8.69
C PHE A 144 3.03 0.03 -7.59
N LEU A 145 2.55 -1.16 -7.22
CA LEU A 145 3.25 -1.99 -6.24
C LEU A 145 4.65 -2.42 -6.74
N PRO A 146 4.82 -2.99 -7.95
CA PRO A 146 6.13 -3.35 -8.48
C PRO A 146 7.14 -2.19 -8.52
N ILE A 147 6.70 -0.99 -8.93
CA ILE A 147 7.57 0.20 -8.93
C ILE A 147 7.97 0.56 -7.50
N THR A 148 7.01 0.56 -6.57
CA THR A 148 7.25 0.89 -5.16
C THR A 148 8.25 -0.05 -4.52
N VAL A 149 8.15 -1.36 -4.77
CA VAL A 149 9.09 -2.32 -4.19
C VAL A 149 10.47 -2.26 -4.82
N ILE A 150 10.62 -1.85 -6.08
CA ILE A 150 11.93 -1.53 -6.65
C ILE A 150 12.57 -0.38 -5.89
N VAL A 151 11.82 0.70 -5.65
CA VAL A 151 12.30 1.85 -4.88
C VAL A 151 12.68 1.45 -3.46
N PHE A 152 11.83 0.68 -2.77
CA PHE A 152 12.16 0.19 -1.43
C PHE A 152 13.38 -0.72 -1.44
N GLY A 153 13.54 -1.55 -2.47
CA GLY A 153 14.72 -2.37 -2.61
C GLY A 153 16.00 -1.55 -2.77
N ILE A 154 15.94 -0.42 -3.49
CA ILE A 154 17.03 0.57 -3.57
C ILE A 154 17.28 1.22 -2.20
N ASP A 155 16.23 1.56 -1.46
CA ASP A 155 16.33 2.13 -0.10
C ASP A 155 17.10 1.19 0.86
N HIS A 156 17.07 -0.13 0.66
CA HIS A 156 17.86 -1.08 1.47
C HIS A 156 19.37 -0.91 1.29
N PHE A 157 19.83 -0.35 0.17
CA PHE A 157 21.25 -0.08 -0.09
C PHE A 157 21.65 1.35 0.28
N ILE A 158 20.72 2.32 0.16
CA ILE A 158 20.98 3.73 0.51
C ILE A 158 20.93 3.92 2.03
N TYR A 159 19.95 3.31 2.70
CA TYR A 159 19.68 3.48 4.12
C TYR A 159 20.02 2.22 4.93
N THR A 160 21.05 1.46 4.51
CA THR A 160 21.40 0.14 5.05
C THR A 160 21.47 0.10 6.58
N VAL A 161 22.10 1.09 7.22
CA VAL A 161 22.26 1.11 8.69
C VAL A 161 20.91 1.19 9.40
N PHE A 162 20.01 2.02 8.88
CA PHE A 162 18.65 2.14 9.41
C PHE A 162 17.86 0.86 9.15
N VAL A 163 17.89 0.32 7.92
CA VAL A 163 17.13 -0.89 7.59
C VAL A 163 17.63 -2.12 8.37
N ALA A 164 18.95 -2.24 8.56
CA ALA A 164 19.55 -3.29 9.37
C ALA A 164 19.16 -3.21 10.85
N SER A 165 18.87 -2.02 11.38
CA SER A 165 18.38 -1.87 12.76
C SER A 165 16.92 -2.32 12.92
N LEU A 166 16.17 -2.47 11.82
CA LEU A 166 14.80 -2.99 11.83
C LEU A 166 14.74 -4.52 11.90
N VAL A 167 15.84 -5.21 11.59
CA VAL A 167 15.91 -6.67 11.68
C VAL A 167 15.83 -7.08 13.15
N PRO A 168 14.99 -8.05 13.55
CA PRO A 168 14.83 -8.42 14.95
C PRO A 168 16.14 -8.96 15.51
N SER A 169 16.45 -8.60 16.76
CA SER A 169 17.73 -8.92 17.39
C SER A 169 18.01 -10.43 17.53
N TRP A 170 16.99 -11.27 17.48
CA TRP A 170 17.11 -12.74 17.50
C TRP A 170 17.51 -13.34 16.14
N ILE A 171 17.50 -12.56 15.05
CA ILE A 171 17.99 -12.97 13.73
C ILE A 171 19.45 -12.51 13.58
N PRO A 172 20.42 -13.42 13.49
CA PRO A 172 21.81 -13.04 13.24
C PRO A 172 21.99 -12.50 11.81
N GLY A 173 22.99 -11.64 11.63
CA GLY A 173 23.40 -11.15 10.31
C GLY A 173 22.43 -10.13 9.70
N SER A 174 22.02 -9.11 10.45
CA SER A 174 21.07 -8.08 9.99
C SER A 174 21.43 -7.42 8.66
N TYR A 175 22.72 -7.16 8.41
CA TYR A 175 23.19 -6.62 7.12
C TYR A 175 22.97 -7.59 5.95
N PHE A 176 23.16 -8.90 6.16
CA PHE A 176 22.88 -9.90 5.11
C PHE A 176 21.41 -9.86 4.72
N TRP A 177 20.50 -9.90 5.70
CA TRP A 177 19.06 -9.86 5.45
C TRP A 177 18.61 -8.54 4.81
N THR A 178 19.24 -7.44 5.17
CA THR A 178 19.00 -6.12 4.55
C THR A 178 19.33 -6.14 3.06
N TYR A 179 20.52 -6.60 2.67
CA TYR A 179 20.89 -6.67 1.26
C TYR A 179 20.09 -7.73 0.50
N PHE A 180 19.88 -8.91 1.10
CA PHE A 180 19.08 -9.96 0.50
C PHE A 180 17.64 -9.49 0.21
N ALA A 181 17.00 -8.85 1.18
CA ALA A 181 15.67 -8.25 1.00
C ALA A 181 15.66 -7.18 -0.10
N GLY A 182 16.69 -6.31 -0.14
CA GLY A 182 16.84 -5.31 -1.18
C GLY A 182 16.87 -5.92 -2.59
N VAL A 183 17.71 -6.94 -2.80
CA VAL A 183 17.79 -7.67 -4.08
C VAL A 183 16.46 -8.36 -4.41
N ALA A 184 15.84 -9.03 -3.43
CA ALA A 184 14.57 -9.74 -3.62
C ALA A 184 13.43 -8.79 -4.02
N LEU A 185 13.34 -7.61 -3.39
CA LEU A 185 12.35 -6.58 -3.72
C LEU A 185 12.53 -6.06 -5.15
N ILE A 186 13.76 -5.73 -5.55
CA ILE A 186 14.08 -5.27 -6.92
C ILE A 186 13.74 -6.36 -7.93
N ALA A 187 14.22 -7.59 -7.69
CA ALA A 187 13.97 -8.73 -8.59
C ALA A 187 12.48 -9.03 -8.74
N ALA A 188 11.71 -8.96 -7.64
CA ALA A 188 10.27 -9.14 -7.69
C ALA A 188 9.58 -8.05 -8.51
N GLY A 189 9.89 -6.78 -8.28
CA GLY A 189 9.29 -5.68 -9.04
C GLY A 189 9.63 -5.73 -10.52
N VAL A 190 10.90 -5.96 -10.86
CA VAL A 190 11.36 -6.12 -12.26
C VAL A 190 10.70 -7.33 -12.92
N GLY A 191 10.67 -8.47 -12.24
CA GLY A 191 10.01 -9.68 -12.72
C GLY A 191 8.53 -9.49 -13.00
N ILE A 192 7.82 -8.75 -12.13
CA ILE A 192 6.40 -8.43 -12.35
C ILE A 192 6.21 -7.51 -13.57
N ILE A 193 7.00 -6.44 -13.68
CA ILE A 193 6.88 -5.45 -14.77
C ILE A 193 7.21 -6.08 -16.13
N LEU A 194 8.30 -6.83 -16.20
CA LEU A 194 8.77 -7.48 -17.43
C LEU A 194 8.06 -8.81 -17.72
N LYS A 195 7.12 -9.22 -16.85
CA LYS A 195 6.41 -10.50 -16.90
C LYS A 195 7.31 -11.74 -16.84
N ILE A 196 8.50 -11.62 -16.25
CA ILE A 196 9.44 -12.73 -16.05
C ILE A 196 9.08 -13.41 -14.73
N LEU A 197 8.58 -14.65 -14.81
CA LEU A 197 8.07 -15.37 -13.65
C LEU A 197 7.06 -14.56 -12.83
N GLU A 198 6.29 -13.67 -13.50
CA GLU A 198 5.40 -12.65 -12.91
C GLU A 198 4.60 -13.18 -11.72
N ARG A 199 3.97 -14.34 -11.94
CA ARG A 199 3.16 -15.06 -10.97
C ARG A 199 3.94 -15.41 -9.69
N TRP A 200 5.15 -15.95 -9.83
CA TRP A 200 5.98 -16.36 -8.69
C TRP A 200 6.62 -15.16 -8.01
N ALA A 201 7.06 -14.17 -8.79
CA ALA A 201 7.57 -12.91 -8.28
C ALA A 201 6.52 -12.22 -7.38
N ALA A 202 5.28 -12.10 -7.83
CA ALA A 202 4.19 -11.51 -7.05
C ALA A 202 3.82 -12.35 -5.81
N LEU A 203 3.77 -13.69 -5.92
CA LEU A 203 3.47 -14.53 -4.77
C LEU A 203 4.55 -14.42 -3.68
N LEU A 204 5.83 -14.58 -4.07
CA LEU A 204 6.95 -14.55 -3.14
C LEU A 204 7.08 -13.17 -2.50
N LEU A 205 6.84 -12.09 -3.26
CA LEU A 205 6.75 -10.74 -2.71
C LEU A 205 5.66 -10.63 -1.64
N GLY A 206 4.45 -11.12 -1.94
CA GLY A 206 3.34 -11.07 -0.99
C GLY A 206 3.60 -11.87 0.29
N VAL A 207 4.21 -13.05 0.16
CA VAL A 207 4.63 -13.88 1.30
C VAL A 207 5.70 -13.18 2.12
N MET A 208 6.73 -12.62 1.47
CA MET A 208 7.82 -11.92 2.15
C MET A 208 7.30 -10.72 2.95
N ILE A 209 6.47 -9.87 2.36
CA ILE A 209 5.85 -8.72 3.06
C ILE A 209 4.96 -9.20 4.23
N PHE A 210 4.21 -10.30 4.05
CA PHE A 210 3.40 -10.87 5.13
C PHE A 210 4.23 -11.42 6.28
N LEU A 211 5.38 -12.03 6.00
CA LEU A 211 6.30 -12.46 7.05
C LEU A 211 6.86 -11.24 7.80
N TRP A 212 7.20 -10.16 7.10
CA TRP A 212 7.66 -8.92 7.71
C TRP A 212 6.58 -8.23 8.55
N LEU A 213 5.31 -8.30 8.15
CA LEU A 213 4.18 -7.87 8.97
C LEU A 213 4.25 -8.50 10.37
N ILE A 214 4.41 -9.82 10.42
CA ILE A 214 4.39 -10.60 11.67
C ILE A 214 5.69 -10.42 12.45
N MET A 215 6.85 -10.48 11.79
CA MET A 215 8.15 -10.50 12.46
C MET A 215 8.68 -9.09 12.80
N LEU A 216 8.32 -8.07 12.00
CA LEU A 216 8.87 -6.71 12.10
C LEU A 216 7.80 -5.71 12.53
N HIS A 217 6.75 -5.55 11.74
CA HIS A 217 5.83 -4.42 11.89
C HIS A 217 4.94 -4.54 13.13
N ILE A 218 4.35 -5.72 13.40
CA ILE A 218 3.52 -5.91 14.60
C ILE A 218 4.35 -5.73 15.88
N PRO A 219 5.51 -6.37 16.06
CA PRO A 219 6.34 -6.17 17.25
C PRO A 219 6.75 -4.70 17.45
N ARG A 220 7.13 -4.00 16.38
CA ARG A 220 7.49 -2.57 16.46
C ARG A 220 6.30 -1.69 16.83
N ALA A 221 5.11 -1.98 16.30
CA ALA A 221 3.91 -1.24 16.64
C ALA A 221 3.46 -1.43 18.09
N ILE A 222 3.72 -2.61 18.66
CA ILE A 222 3.51 -2.87 20.09
C ILE A 222 4.54 -2.13 20.94
N ALA A 223 5.81 -2.12 20.51
CA ALA A 223 6.90 -1.46 21.24
C ALA A 223 6.83 0.07 21.18
N ASP A 224 6.35 0.63 20.06
CA ASP A 224 6.24 2.07 19.83
C ASP A 224 4.89 2.45 19.19
N PRO A 225 3.79 2.40 19.96
CA PRO A 225 2.44 2.56 19.42
C PRO A 225 2.07 3.99 19.04
N HIS A 226 2.83 5.01 19.47
CA HIS A 226 2.41 6.41 19.37
C HIS A 226 3.37 7.31 18.60
N THR A 227 4.66 6.98 18.51
CA THR A 227 5.62 7.85 17.81
C THR A 227 5.25 8.03 16.35
N GLY A 228 5.44 9.24 15.84
CA GLY A 228 5.05 9.59 14.48
C GLY A 228 3.56 9.45 14.21
N LYS A 229 2.70 9.61 15.25
CA LYS A 229 1.25 9.40 15.18
C LYS A 229 0.87 7.95 14.88
N GLY A 230 1.59 7.01 15.51
CA GLY A 230 1.40 5.58 15.32
C GLY A 230 1.89 5.08 13.96
N ASN A 231 3.03 5.61 13.48
CA ASN A 231 3.59 5.26 12.17
C ASN A 231 3.87 3.75 12.03
N GLU A 232 4.21 3.07 13.12
CA GLU A 232 4.40 1.62 13.13
C GLU A 232 3.08 0.88 12.90
N TRP A 233 1.98 1.31 13.51
CA TRP A 233 0.64 0.77 13.24
C TRP A 233 0.19 1.03 11.80
N THR A 234 0.57 2.17 11.23
CA THR A 234 0.34 2.44 9.81
C THR A 234 1.12 1.46 8.94
N SER A 235 2.38 1.20 9.28
CA SER A 235 3.23 0.22 8.58
C SER A 235 2.67 -1.20 8.66
N VAL A 236 2.04 -1.59 9.78
CA VAL A 236 1.29 -2.86 9.90
C VAL A 236 0.15 -2.91 8.88
N CYS A 237 -0.67 -1.87 8.82
CA CYS A 237 -1.81 -1.82 7.92
C CYS A 237 -1.38 -1.82 6.43
N GLU A 238 -0.33 -1.06 6.10
CA GLU A 238 0.25 -1.01 4.77
C GLU A 238 0.85 -2.35 4.35
N ALA A 239 1.65 -2.98 5.20
CA ALA A 239 2.27 -4.27 4.90
C ALA A 239 1.19 -5.34 4.65
N LEU A 240 0.12 -5.36 5.44
CA LEU A 240 -1.01 -6.25 5.21
C LEU A 240 -1.66 -5.96 3.85
N ALA A 241 -1.97 -4.70 3.55
CA ALA A 241 -2.56 -4.32 2.28
C ALA A 241 -1.65 -4.65 1.09
N PHE A 242 -0.35 -4.38 1.16
CA PHE A 242 0.62 -4.61 0.09
C PHE A 242 0.81 -6.10 -0.19
N SER A 243 0.85 -6.92 0.87
CA SER A 243 0.81 -8.37 0.73
C SER A 243 -0.45 -8.83 -0.01
N GLY A 244 -1.61 -8.29 0.36
CA GLY A 244 -2.87 -8.58 -0.33
C GLY A 244 -2.88 -8.20 -1.81
N ILE A 245 -2.34 -7.01 -2.14
CA ILE A 245 -2.19 -6.55 -3.53
C ILE A 245 -1.27 -7.48 -4.33
N ALA A 246 -0.15 -7.91 -3.73
CA ALA A 246 0.77 -8.86 -4.36
C ALA A 246 0.09 -10.21 -4.65
N PHE A 247 -0.76 -10.71 -3.75
CA PHE A 247 -1.55 -11.91 -4.01
C PHE A 247 -2.57 -11.74 -5.15
N LEU A 248 -3.25 -10.59 -5.22
CA LEU A 248 -4.15 -10.28 -6.33
C LEU A 248 -3.40 -10.21 -7.67
N LEU A 249 -2.19 -9.64 -7.70
CA LEU A 249 -1.32 -9.66 -8.86
C LEU A 249 -0.98 -11.11 -9.26
N ALA A 250 -0.52 -11.93 -8.31
CA ALA A 250 -0.14 -13.32 -8.56
C ALA A 250 -1.29 -14.18 -9.15
N VAL A 251 -2.53 -13.94 -8.73
CA VAL A 251 -3.71 -14.60 -9.32
C VAL A 251 -3.98 -14.10 -10.74
N ARG A 252 -3.93 -12.78 -10.96
CA ARG A 252 -4.20 -12.18 -12.27
C ARG A 252 -3.19 -12.60 -13.33
N SER A 253 -1.90 -12.68 -12.98
CA SER A 253 -0.83 -13.12 -13.90
C SER A 253 -0.98 -14.59 -14.32
N ALA A 254 -1.78 -15.39 -13.60
CA ALA A 254 -2.06 -16.78 -13.95
C ALA A 254 -3.27 -16.94 -14.90
N ALA A 255 -3.99 -15.86 -15.21
CA ALA A 255 -5.15 -15.85 -16.11
C ALA A 255 -4.80 -15.49 -17.56
N HIS A 256 -3.52 -15.21 -17.83
CA HIS A 256 -2.93 -14.95 -19.14
C HIS A 256 -1.81 -15.95 -19.40
#